data_AF-A0A2E9EV75-F1
#
_entry.id   AF-A0A2E9EV75-F1
#
_cell.length_a   1.000
_cell.length_b   1.000
_cell.length_c   1.000
_cell.angle_alpha   90.00
_cell.angle_beta   90.00
_cell.angle_gamma   90.00
#
_symmetry.space_group_name_H-M   'P 1'
#
loop_
_entity.id
_entity.type
_entity.pdbx_description
1 polymer ?
#
loop_
_entity_poly.entity_id
_entity_poly.type
_entity_poly.pdbx_seq_one_letter_code
_entity_poly.pdbx_strand_id
1 'polypeptide(L)'
;MRYIILAIILAGLLIVGMFGSRGHKFNETPIEIFNDMDRQDRVNAQSTSDFFADGVGARKPVDGTFPIGFSIPDKPFSEGDAVEDGFSLTGTYFNSGQIGDYYGDGLPKEIKLDNQFLERGKQRYAIYCAVCHADSGDGNGVIRPFGNGGQIPIANLHDARLSDPSNPNYSPDGEIFSVITMGKGLMGGYGGAIPAKDRWAIIAYLRVLQKAKIESELEGAETANNN
;
A
#
# COMPACT_ATOMS: atom_id res chain seq x y z
N MET A 1 -47.35 57.88 2.15
CA MET A 1 -47.34 56.66 1.31
C MET A 1 -46.08 56.54 0.43
N ARG A 2 -45.71 57.57 -0.36
CA ARG A 2 -44.54 57.54 -1.26
C ARG A 2 -43.19 57.22 -0.57
N TYR A 3 -42.95 57.76 0.62
CA TYR A 3 -41.71 57.50 1.37
C TYR A 3 -41.65 56.13 2.05
N ILE A 4 -42.81 55.55 2.39
CA ILE A 4 -42.90 54.23 3.03
C ILE A 4 -42.50 53.14 2.01
N ILE A 5 -42.96 53.27 0.77
CA ILE A 5 -42.60 52.35 -0.31
C ILE A 5 -41.09 52.40 -0.59
N LEU A 6 -40.50 53.60 -0.62
CA LEU A 6 -39.05 53.76 -0.79
C LEU A 6 -38.25 53.13 0.36
N ALA A 7 -38.70 53.30 1.61
CA ALA A 7 -38.05 52.70 2.78
C ALA A 7 -38.08 51.16 2.73
N ILE A 8 -39.19 50.56 2.31
CA ILE A 8 -39.32 49.10 2.17
C ILE A 8 -38.41 48.55 1.08
N ILE A 9 -38.34 49.22 -0.08
CA ILE A 9 -37.44 48.82 -1.18
C ILE A 9 -35.97 48.90 -0.73
N LEU A 10 -35.60 49.97 -0.02
CA LEU A 10 -34.23 50.16 0.45
C LEU A 10 -33.87 49.12 1.52
N ALA A 11 -34.80 48.79 2.43
CA ALA A 11 -34.63 47.70 3.38
C ALA A 11 -34.48 46.33 2.69
N GLY A 12 -35.28 46.05 1.66
CA GLY A 12 -35.18 44.82 0.88
C GLY A 12 -33.83 44.66 0.17
N LEU A 13 -33.33 45.74 -0.46
CA LEU A 13 -32.01 45.75 -1.09
C LEU A 13 -30.88 45.58 -0.07
N LEU A 14 -31.01 46.17 1.12
CA LEU A 14 -30.03 46.06 2.19
C LEU A 14 -29.98 44.62 2.74
N ILE A 15 -31.13 43.97 2.91
CA ILE A 15 -31.22 42.56 3.31
C ILE A 15 -30.58 41.64 2.27
N VAL A 16 -30.91 41.80 0.98
CA VAL A 16 -30.31 40.97 -0.10
C VAL A 16 -28.81 41.22 -0.23
N GLY A 17 -28.35 42.46 -0.07
CA GLY A 17 -26.94 42.82 -0.11
C GLY A 17 -26.14 42.29 1.08
N MET A 18 -26.71 42.29 2.29
CA MET A 18 -26.03 41.78 3.49
C MET A 18 -26.01 40.26 3.58
N PHE A 19 -27.11 39.58 3.23
CA PHE A 19 -27.23 38.13 3.40
C PHE A 19 -26.89 37.33 2.14
N GLY A 20 -26.69 38.00 1.01
CA GLY A 20 -26.36 37.35 -0.27
C GLY A 20 -27.48 36.45 -0.79
N SER A 21 -27.20 35.71 -1.86
CA SER A 21 -28.09 34.65 -2.34
C SER A 21 -27.77 33.33 -1.63
N ARG A 22 -28.80 32.54 -1.29
CA ARG A 22 -28.58 31.20 -0.73
C ARG A 22 -27.81 30.33 -1.74
N GLY A 23 -26.78 29.63 -1.27
CA GLY A 23 -26.06 28.62 -2.07
C GLY A 23 -24.69 29.05 -2.62
N HIS A 24 -24.08 30.12 -2.11
CA HIS A 24 -22.70 30.44 -2.43
C HIS A 24 -21.74 29.32 -1.99
N LYS A 25 -20.91 28.84 -2.92
CA LYS A 25 -19.77 27.98 -2.61
C LYS A 25 -18.66 28.85 -2.03
N PHE A 26 -18.05 28.39 -0.94
CA PHE A 26 -16.93 29.06 -0.28
C PHE A 26 -15.73 28.11 -0.21
N ASN A 27 -14.52 28.67 -0.17
CA ASN A 27 -13.27 27.90 -0.06
C ASN A 27 -12.77 27.79 1.40
N GLU A 28 -13.32 28.60 2.29
CA GLU A 28 -12.98 28.60 3.71
C GLU A 28 -13.67 27.46 4.46
N THR A 29 -13.29 27.23 5.71
CA THR A 29 -14.05 26.33 6.58
C THR A 29 -15.48 26.83 6.75
N PRO A 30 -16.50 25.95 6.62
CA PRO A 30 -17.90 26.32 6.86
C PRO A 30 -18.11 26.97 8.23
N ILE A 31 -19.12 27.84 8.31
CA ILE A 31 -19.55 28.39 9.60
C ILE A 31 -20.27 27.30 10.39
N GLU A 32 -19.72 26.97 11.56
CA GLU A 32 -20.31 26.05 12.54
C GLU A 32 -21.14 26.88 13.54
N ILE A 33 -22.48 26.70 13.57
CA ILE A 33 -23.38 27.47 14.44
C ILE A 33 -23.34 26.93 15.89
N PHE A 34 -23.23 25.62 16.04
CA PHE A 34 -23.10 24.94 17.33
C PHE A 34 -21.95 23.94 17.22
N ASN A 35 -20.75 24.35 17.63
CA ASN A 35 -19.54 23.53 17.54
C ASN A 35 -19.27 22.70 18.81
N ASP A 36 -20.27 22.59 19.68
CA ASP A 36 -20.15 21.82 20.93
C ASP A 36 -19.94 20.34 20.60
N MET A 37 -18.86 19.77 21.13
CA MET A 37 -18.37 18.41 20.85
C MET A 37 -17.93 18.09 19.40
N ASP A 38 -17.91 19.06 18.48
CA ASP A 38 -17.31 18.88 17.15
C ASP A 38 -15.78 18.78 17.23
N ARG A 39 -15.18 19.61 18.10
CA ARG A 39 -13.78 19.54 18.49
C ARG A 39 -13.67 19.20 19.96
N GLN A 40 -13.35 17.94 20.22
CA GLN A 40 -13.25 17.40 21.58
C GLN A 40 -11.83 17.58 22.11
N ASP A 41 -11.71 17.77 23.44
CA ASP A 41 -10.42 17.83 24.13
C ASP A 41 -9.85 16.41 24.35
N ARG A 42 -9.60 15.72 23.23
CA ARG A 42 -8.94 14.42 23.15
C ARG A 42 -8.05 14.39 21.92
N VAL A 43 -6.94 13.66 22.01
CA VAL A 43 -6.04 13.42 20.87
C VAL A 43 -6.56 12.22 20.09
N ASN A 44 -7.00 12.44 18.85
CA ASN A 44 -7.43 11.36 17.95
C ASN A 44 -6.22 10.79 17.19
N ALA A 45 -6.41 9.63 16.54
CA ALA A 45 -5.42 9.15 15.59
C ALA A 45 -5.21 10.17 14.47
N GLN A 46 -3.95 10.45 14.12
CA GLN A 46 -3.56 11.43 13.11
C GLN A 46 -4.03 12.88 13.39
N SER A 47 -4.24 13.25 14.67
CA SER A 47 -4.45 14.65 15.04
C SER A 47 -3.13 15.39 15.31
N THR A 48 -3.15 16.71 15.17
CA THR A 48 -2.06 17.57 15.63
C THR A 48 -1.99 17.60 17.16
N SER A 49 -0.84 17.99 17.69
CA SER A 49 -0.63 18.19 19.13
C SER A 49 0.37 19.30 19.38
N ASP A 50 0.00 20.29 20.19
CA ASP A 50 0.89 21.41 20.56
C ASP A 50 1.86 21.04 21.69
N PHE A 51 1.71 19.85 22.28
CA PHE A 51 2.55 19.38 23.39
C PHE A 51 3.89 18.80 22.91
N PHE A 52 3.88 18.09 21.78
CA PHE A 52 5.08 17.44 21.24
C PHE A 52 5.80 18.32 20.22
N ALA A 53 7.13 18.30 20.23
CA ALA A 53 7.96 19.13 19.35
C ALA A 53 7.77 18.87 17.84
N ASP A 54 7.27 17.69 17.47
CA ASP A 54 6.97 17.31 16.09
C ASP A 54 5.54 17.68 15.65
N GLY A 55 4.71 18.21 16.54
CA GLY A 55 3.33 18.62 16.25
C GLY A 55 2.35 17.45 16.05
N VAL A 56 2.76 16.20 16.28
CA VAL A 56 1.97 15.00 15.98
C VAL A 56 1.44 14.36 17.27
N GLY A 57 0.11 14.21 17.35
CA GLY A 57 -0.56 13.55 18.48
C GLY A 57 -0.32 12.04 18.52
N ALA A 58 -0.17 11.40 17.36
CA ALA A 58 0.20 9.98 17.27
C ALA A 58 1.68 9.77 17.60
N ARG A 59 1.97 9.10 18.72
CA ARG A 59 3.35 8.79 19.13
C ARG A 59 3.82 7.48 18.53
N LYS A 60 5.10 7.45 18.14
CA LYS A 60 5.77 6.20 17.80
C LYS A 60 5.95 5.35 19.07
N PRO A 61 5.75 4.02 18.99
CA PRO A 61 6.18 3.11 20.05
C PRO A 61 7.69 3.23 20.31
N VAL A 62 8.13 2.84 21.51
CA VAL A 62 9.56 2.74 21.81
C VAL A 62 10.16 1.57 21.02
N ASP A 63 11.38 1.75 20.53
CA ASP A 63 12.08 0.71 19.78
C ASP A 63 12.24 -0.57 20.61
N GLY A 64 12.05 -1.74 19.97
CA GLY A 64 12.11 -3.04 20.64
C GLY A 64 10.86 -3.43 21.42
N THR A 65 9.79 -2.61 21.38
CA THR A 65 8.50 -3.01 21.95
C THR A 65 7.76 -3.99 21.04
N PHE A 66 7.15 -5.01 21.66
CA PHE A 66 6.34 -6.01 20.97
C PHE A 66 4.87 -5.83 21.36
N PRO A 67 3.95 -5.61 20.42
CA PRO A 67 2.53 -5.52 20.75
C PRO A 67 2.01 -6.91 21.13
N ILE A 68 1.20 -6.97 22.18
CA ILE A 68 0.49 -8.20 22.56
C ILE A 68 -0.42 -8.59 21.38
N GLY A 69 -0.22 -9.80 20.85
CA GLY A 69 -0.92 -10.28 19.66
C GLY A 69 -0.21 -10.02 18.32
N PHE A 70 0.97 -9.36 18.32
CA PHE A 70 1.77 -9.11 17.11
C PHE A 70 3.19 -9.73 17.13
N SER A 71 3.69 -10.37 18.23
CA SER A 71 4.83 -11.36 18.27
C SER A 71 5.30 -11.76 19.71
N ILE A 72 6.05 -12.85 20.04
CA ILE A 72 6.63 -14.05 19.36
C ILE A 72 6.28 -15.31 20.20
N PRO A 73 6.11 -16.50 19.60
CA PRO A 73 6.38 -17.70 20.41
C PRO A 73 7.13 -18.85 19.70
N ASP A 74 8.07 -19.47 20.42
CA ASP A 74 8.84 -20.64 19.98
C ASP A 74 8.20 -21.99 20.35
N LYS A 75 6.94 -21.96 20.81
CA LYS A 75 6.25 -22.92 21.72
C LYS A 75 6.77 -22.82 23.16
N PRO A 76 5.94 -22.79 24.24
CA PRO A 76 4.49 -22.75 24.38
C PRO A 76 3.90 -21.32 24.31
N PHE A 77 2.67 -21.09 23.86
CA PHE A 77 2.12 -21.38 22.52
C PHE A 77 2.39 -22.78 21.97
N SER A 78 1.95 -23.84 22.63
CA SER A 78 2.40 -25.20 22.27
C SER A 78 1.98 -25.64 20.87
N GLU A 79 1.17 -24.83 20.17
CA GLU A 79 0.59 -25.16 18.87
C GLU A 79 0.41 -23.98 17.92
N GLY A 80 0.71 -22.74 18.30
CA GLY A 80 -0.03 -21.66 17.68
C GLY A 80 0.40 -21.30 16.25
N ASP A 81 -0.58 -20.71 15.58
CA ASP A 81 -0.57 -20.49 14.14
C ASP A 81 0.18 -19.21 13.79
N ALA A 82 0.68 -19.16 12.55
CA ALA A 82 1.02 -17.88 11.96
C ALA A 82 -0.20 -16.96 12.06
N VAL A 83 -0.03 -15.75 12.61
CA VAL A 83 -1.10 -14.75 12.50
C VAL A 83 -1.19 -14.38 11.03
N GLU A 84 -2.13 -15.02 10.31
CA GLU A 84 -2.22 -14.92 8.87
C GLU A 84 -2.39 -13.46 8.41
N ASP A 85 -3.08 -12.63 9.19
CA ASP A 85 -3.38 -11.24 8.81
C ASP A 85 -2.48 -10.19 9.50
N GLY A 86 -1.31 -10.59 10.00
CA GLY A 86 -0.38 -9.70 10.70
C GLY A 86 0.53 -8.87 9.78
N PHE A 87 1.06 -7.75 10.31
CA PHE A 87 2.14 -6.96 9.69
C PHE A 87 3.53 -7.36 10.20
N SER A 88 3.65 -8.53 10.85
CA SER A 88 4.92 -8.96 11.46
C SER A 88 6.02 -9.12 10.40
N LEU A 89 7.26 -8.92 10.87
CA LEU A 89 8.49 -8.94 10.09
C LEU A 89 9.45 -10.05 10.55
N THR A 90 9.12 -10.75 11.63
CA THR A 90 10.02 -11.69 12.32
C THR A 90 9.30 -12.98 12.71
N GLY A 91 10.07 -14.03 12.99
CA GLY A 91 9.56 -15.33 13.41
C GLY A 91 9.52 -16.34 12.26
N THR A 92 8.34 -16.88 11.97
CA THR A 92 8.16 -17.98 11.02
C THR A 92 8.50 -17.60 9.57
N TYR A 93 8.69 -18.60 8.70
CA TYR A 93 8.86 -18.41 7.25
C TYR A 93 7.74 -17.54 6.65
N PHE A 94 6.50 -17.74 7.10
CA PHE A 94 5.36 -16.92 6.68
C PHE A 94 5.53 -15.41 6.98
N ASN A 95 6.18 -15.04 8.09
CA ASN A 95 6.30 -13.64 8.50
C ASN A 95 7.60 -12.96 8.04
N SER A 96 8.61 -13.75 7.66
CA SER A 96 9.96 -13.26 7.34
C SER A 96 10.44 -13.59 5.92
N GLY A 97 9.89 -14.64 5.30
CA GLY A 97 10.45 -15.25 4.10
C GLY A 97 11.76 -16.01 4.35
N GLN A 98 12.17 -16.19 5.60
CA GLN A 98 13.44 -16.83 5.97
C GLN A 98 13.24 -18.20 6.61
N ILE A 99 14.18 -19.10 6.34
CA ILE A 99 14.32 -20.42 6.97
C ILE A 99 15.74 -20.47 7.55
N GLY A 100 15.86 -20.17 8.84
CA GLY A 100 17.16 -19.90 9.46
C GLY A 100 17.80 -18.66 8.83
N ASP A 101 19.05 -18.77 8.40
CA ASP A 101 19.82 -17.66 7.82
C ASP A 101 19.58 -17.46 6.31
N TYR A 102 18.74 -18.29 5.69
CA TYR A 102 18.52 -18.31 4.24
C TYR A 102 17.10 -17.89 3.87
N TYR A 103 16.92 -17.32 2.68
CA TYR A 103 15.58 -17.10 2.12
C TYR A 103 15.03 -18.42 1.58
N GLY A 104 13.81 -18.76 1.98
CA GLY A 104 13.11 -19.93 1.45
C GLY A 104 12.50 -19.65 0.08
N ASP A 105 12.23 -20.71 -0.67
CA ASP A 105 11.56 -20.63 -1.96
C ASP A 105 10.23 -21.41 -1.94
N GLY A 106 9.23 -20.90 -2.65
CA GLY A 106 7.86 -21.41 -2.64
C GLY A 106 6.95 -20.76 -1.59
N LEU A 107 5.65 -21.00 -1.74
CA LEU A 107 4.64 -20.48 -0.81
C LEU A 107 4.72 -21.17 0.56
N PRO A 108 4.50 -20.44 1.67
CA PRO A 108 4.38 -21.03 2.99
C PRO A 108 3.25 -22.07 3.06
N LYS A 109 3.40 -23.08 3.93
CA LYS A 109 2.42 -24.16 4.12
C LYS A 109 1.04 -23.66 4.59
N GLU A 110 1.00 -22.49 5.22
CA GLU A 110 -0.19 -21.82 5.71
C GLU A 110 -1.03 -21.23 4.57
N ILE A 111 -0.40 -20.97 3.42
CA ILE A 111 -1.09 -20.41 2.26
C ILE A 111 -1.77 -21.51 1.45
N LYS A 112 -3.10 -21.43 1.38
CA LYS A 112 -3.88 -22.15 0.38
C LYS A 112 -3.90 -21.36 -0.93
N LEU A 113 -3.23 -21.88 -1.95
CA LEU A 113 -3.27 -21.31 -3.29
C LEU A 113 -4.58 -21.69 -3.99
N ASP A 114 -5.48 -20.73 -4.13
CA ASP A 114 -6.71 -20.83 -4.93
C ASP A 114 -6.95 -19.55 -5.75
N ASN A 115 -8.00 -19.56 -6.57
CA ASN A 115 -8.33 -18.43 -7.44
C ASN A 115 -8.64 -17.14 -6.66
N GLN A 116 -9.23 -17.26 -5.47
CA GLN A 116 -9.53 -16.10 -4.62
C GLN A 116 -8.23 -15.47 -4.09
N PHE A 117 -7.26 -16.30 -3.68
CA PHE A 117 -5.95 -15.86 -3.26
C PHE A 117 -5.16 -15.18 -4.40
N LEU A 118 -5.22 -15.73 -5.61
CA LEU A 118 -4.60 -15.12 -6.78
C LEU A 118 -5.25 -13.79 -7.19
N GLU A 119 -6.58 -13.69 -7.17
CA GLU A 119 -7.27 -12.43 -7.45
C GLU A 119 -6.96 -11.37 -6.39
N ARG A 120 -6.83 -11.78 -5.12
CA ARG A 120 -6.33 -10.92 -4.05
C ARG A 120 -4.90 -10.44 -4.34
N GLY A 121 -4.03 -11.34 -4.78
CA GLY A 121 -2.66 -11.02 -5.18
C GLY A 121 -2.61 -10.00 -6.30
N LYS A 122 -3.40 -10.22 -7.36
CA LYS A 122 -3.58 -9.29 -8.48
C LYS A 122 -4.06 -7.91 -8.02
N GLN A 123 -5.10 -7.86 -7.19
CA GLN A 123 -5.62 -6.62 -6.63
C GLN A 123 -4.54 -5.86 -5.86
N ARG A 124 -3.79 -6.56 -5.01
CA ARG A 124 -2.73 -5.94 -4.19
C ARG A 124 -1.54 -5.50 -5.03
N TYR A 125 -1.15 -6.28 -6.03
CA TYR A 125 -0.12 -5.90 -6.99
C TYR A 125 -0.51 -4.63 -7.75
N ALA A 126 -1.75 -4.55 -8.24
CA ALA A 126 -2.26 -3.37 -8.94
C ALA A 126 -2.23 -2.10 -8.07
N ILE A 127 -2.51 -2.22 -6.77
CA ILE A 127 -2.52 -1.08 -5.83
C ILE A 127 -1.10 -0.63 -5.48
N TYR A 128 -0.19 -1.56 -5.17
CA TYR A 128 1.10 -1.22 -4.54
C TYR A 128 2.30 -1.34 -5.47
N CYS A 129 2.25 -2.21 -6.47
CA CYS A 129 3.43 -2.60 -7.25
C CYS A 129 3.38 -2.06 -8.69
N ALA A 130 2.21 -2.16 -9.35
CA ALA A 130 2.05 -1.85 -10.78
C ALA A 130 2.33 -0.39 -11.13
N VAL A 131 2.15 0.53 -10.18
CA VAL A 131 2.47 1.96 -10.37
C VAL A 131 3.92 2.14 -10.83
N CYS A 132 4.85 1.39 -10.23
CA CYS A 132 6.26 1.40 -10.61
C CYS A 132 6.59 0.27 -11.61
N HIS A 133 6.16 -0.96 -11.34
CA HIS A 133 6.57 -2.15 -12.10
C HIS A 133 5.71 -2.44 -13.34
N ALA A 134 4.70 -1.62 -13.63
CA ALA A 134 3.64 -1.85 -14.62
C ALA A 134 2.73 -3.04 -14.29
N ASP A 135 1.54 -3.08 -14.88
CA ASP A 135 0.63 -4.22 -14.79
C ASP A 135 1.26 -5.51 -15.35
N SER A 136 2.11 -5.36 -16.37
CA SER A 136 2.84 -6.47 -16.98
C SER A 136 4.00 -6.96 -16.11
N GLY A 137 4.55 -6.15 -15.20
CA GLY A 137 5.76 -6.48 -14.45
C GLY A 137 7.07 -6.17 -15.18
N ASP A 138 7.04 -5.51 -16.34
CA ASP A 138 8.24 -5.22 -17.15
C ASP A 138 9.07 -4.01 -16.67
N GLY A 139 8.65 -3.36 -15.59
CA GLY A 139 9.32 -2.17 -15.06
C GLY A 139 8.98 -0.87 -15.78
N ASN A 140 8.05 -0.86 -16.75
CA ASN A 140 7.59 0.31 -17.49
C ASN A 140 6.36 0.98 -16.86
N GLY A 141 6.31 1.07 -15.53
CA GLY A 141 5.19 1.71 -14.84
C GLY A 141 5.12 3.22 -15.10
N VAL A 142 4.00 3.82 -14.71
CA VAL A 142 3.71 5.25 -14.94
C VAL A 142 4.75 6.18 -14.31
N ILE A 143 5.48 5.74 -13.28
CA ILE A 143 6.48 6.58 -12.61
C ILE A 143 7.83 6.60 -13.34
N ARG A 144 8.15 5.62 -14.20
CA ARG A 144 9.47 5.46 -14.85
C ARG A 144 10.01 6.76 -15.48
N PRO A 145 9.21 7.62 -16.15
CA PRO A 145 9.69 8.86 -16.77
C PRO A 145 10.01 10.00 -15.80
N PHE A 146 9.62 9.91 -14.52
CA PHE A 146 9.71 11.02 -13.56
C PHE A 146 11.05 11.09 -12.81
N GLY A 147 12.10 10.42 -13.30
CA GLY A 147 13.45 10.59 -12.76
C GLY A 147 13.98 11.96 -13.13
N ASN A 148 14.50 12.71 -12.15
CA ASN A 148 15.00 14.09 -12.31
C ASN A 148 16.12 14.20 -13.38
N GLY A 149 15.74 14.32 -14.65
CA GLY A 149 16.64 14.29 -15.81
C GLY A 149 16.92 12.91 -16.43
N GLY A 150 16.17 11.85 -16.05
CA GLY A 150 16.37 10.49 -16.56
C GLY A 150 15.22 9.52 -16.21
N GLN A 151 15.40 8.23 -16.47
CA GLN A 151 14.43 7.20 -16.06
C GLN A 151 14.75 6.72 -14.64
N ILE A 152 13.72 6.48 -13.82
CA ILE A 152 13.92 5.79 -12.54
C ILE A 152 14.22 4.32 -12.87
N PRO A 153 15.33 3.75 -12.36
CA PRO A 153 15.75 2.39 -12.68
C PRO A 153 14.88 1.38 -11.93
N ILE A 154 13.74 1.05 -12.51
CA ILE A 154 12.77 0.09 -11.97
C ILE A 154 13.11 -1.29 -12.53
N ALA A 155 13.19 -2.28 -11.64
CA ALA A 155 13.49 -3.65 -12.04
C ALA A 155 12.38 -4.23 -12.94
N ASN A 156 12.80 -4.93 -13.99
CA ASN A 156 11.94 -5.80 -14.76
C ASN A 156 11.75 -7.10 -13.97
N LEU A 157 10.52 -7.39 -13.57
CA LEU A 157 10.20 -8.55 -12.74
C LEU A 157 10.25 -9.87 -13.52
N HIS A 158 10.39 -9.84 -14.84
CA HIS A 158 10.59 -11.01 -15.69
C HIS A 158 12.06 -11.42 -15.83
N ASP A 159 13.01 -10.61 -15.37
CA ASP A 159 14.44 -10.93 -15.46
C ASP A 159 14.72 -12.32 -14.86
N ALA A 160 15.59 -13.11 -15.51
CA ALA A 160 15.91 -14.48 -15.09
C ALA A 160 16.38 -14.58 -13.62
N ARG A 161 17.01 -13.51 -13.11
CA ARG A 161 17.36 -13.39 -11.68
C ARG A 161 16.15 -13.53 -10.76
N LEU A 162 14.99 -13.06 -11.20
CA LEU A 162 13.74 -13.12 -10.46
C LEU A 162 12.88 -14.30 -10.91
N SER A 163 12.92 -14.74 -12.17
CA SER A 163 11.97 -15.70 -12.74
C SER A 163 12.48 -17.12 -12.91
N ASP A 164 13.80 -17.34 -12.95
CA ASP A 164 14.40 -18.63 -13.30
C ASP A 164 15.21 -19.23 -12.14
N PRO A 165 14.72 -20.30 -11.49
CA PRO A 165 15.44 -20.99 -10.41
C PRO A 165 16.81 -21.57 -10.80
N SER A 166 17.08 -21.75 -12.09
CA SER A 166 18.39 -22.22 -12.59
C SER A 166 19.43 -21.10 -12.68
N ASN A 167 19.02 -19.84 -12.53
CA ASN A 167 19.91 -18.70 -12.53
C ASN A 167 20.84 -18.72 -11.30
N PRO A 168 22.17 -18.56 -11.44
CA PRO A 168 23.09 -18.56 -10.30
C PRO A 168 22.84 -17.42 -9.30
N ASN A 169 22.13 -16.38 -9.70
CA ASN A 169 21.74 -15.25 -8.86
C ASN A 169 20.24 -15.22 -8.56
N TYR A 170 19.55 -16.37 -8.66
CA TYR A 170 18.11 -16.48 -8.45
C TYR A 170 17.69 -15.91 -7.09
N SER A 171 16.64 -15.09 -7.11
CA SER A 171 15.95 -14.60 -5.93
C SER A 171 14.78 -15.51 -5.57
N PRO A 172 14.89 -16.28 -4.48
CA PRO A 172 13.79 -17.11 -4.03
C PRO A 172 12.62 -16.26 -3.51
N ASP A 173 11.44 -16.85 -3.40
CA ASP A 173 10.21 -16.16 -2.96
C ASP A 173 10.39 -15.38 -1.65
N GLY A 174 11.14 -15.94 -0.70
CA GLY A 174 11.47 -15.30 0.56
C GLY A 174 12.31 -14.01 0.43
N GLU A 175 13.21 -13.93 -0.56
CA GLU A 175 13.93 -12.68 -0.83
C GLU A 175 12.97 -11.63 -1.38
N ILE A 176 12.05 -12.01 -2.27
CA ILE A 176 11.03 -11.10 -2.80
C ILE A 176 10.13 -10.59 -1.67
N PHE A 177 9.71 -11.48 -0.77
CA PHE A 177 8.96 -11.12 0.44
C PHE A 177 9.74 -10.08 1.26
N SER A 178 11.03 -10.32 1.50
CA SER A 178 11.92 -9.40 2.21
C SER A 178 12.04 -8.03 1.52
N VAL A 179 12.15 -8.01 0.20
CA VAL A 179 12.19 -6.75 -0.59
C VAL A 179 10.88 -5.98 -0.48
N ILE A 180 9.72 -6.63 -0.58
CA ILE A 180 8.43 -5.95 -0.36
C ILE A 180 8.37 -5.40 1.07
N THR A 181 8.93 -6.12 2.02
CA THR A 181 8.85 -5.82 3.45
C THR A 181 9.74 -4.65 3.85
N MET A 182 11.03 -4.75 3.57
CA MET A 182 12.07 -3.83 4.04
C MET A 182 12.50 -2.82 2.97
N GLY A 183 12.14 -3.05 1.70
CA GLY A 183 12.63 -2.27 0.58
C GLY A 183 13.99 -2.76 0.06
N LYS A 184 14.42 -2.22 -1.08
CA LYS A 184 15.73 -2.48 -1.70
C LYS A 184 16.14 -1.31 -2.59
N GLY A 185 17.30 -0.71 -2.33
CA GLY A 185 17.78 0.44 -3.10
C GLY A 185 16.81 1.62 -3.03
N LEU A 186 16.26 2.03 -4.17
CA LEU A 186 15.28 3.13 -4.27
C LEU A 186 13.84 2.69 -3.92
N MET A 187 13.56 1.40 -3.81
CA MET A 187 12.25 0.89 -3.42
C MET A 187 12.13 0.94 -1.89
N GLY A 188 11.17 1.74 -1.39
CA GLY A 188 10.84 1.77 0.04
C GLY A 188 10.18 0.48 0.52
N GLY A 189 10.23 0.24 1.84
CA GLY A 189 9.58 -0.91 2.47
C GLY A 189 8.07 -0.73 2.63
N TYR A 190 7.31 -1.75 2.25
CA TYR A 190 5.85 -1.81 2.35
C TYR A 190 5.35 -2.67 3.52
N GLY A 191 6.24 -3.18 4.38
CA GLY A 191 5.86 -4.05 5.51
C GLY A 191 4.88 -3.40 6.49
N GLY A 192 4.84 -2.07 6.61
CA GLY A 192 3.86 -1.35 7.42
C GLY A 192 2.53 -1.06 6.71
N ALA A 193 2.44 -1.31 5.41
CA ALA A 193 1.26 -1.02 4.57
C ALA A 193 0.58 -2.28 4.03
N ILE A 194 1.31 -3.39 3.89
CA ILE A 194 0.83 -4.65 3.31
C ILE A 194 0.99 -5.79 4.34
N PRO A 195 -0.12 -6.44 4.77
CA PRO A 195 -0.06 -7.61 5.65
C PRO A 195 0.77 -8.77 5.06
N ALA A 196 1.30 -9.66 5.90
CA ALA A 196 2.10 -10.81 5.48
C ALA A 196 1.41 -11.69 4.42
N LYS A 197 0.15 -12.08 4.64
CA LYS A 197 -0.64 -12.84 3.66
C LYS A 197 -0.79 -12.15 2.32
N ASP A 198 -1.00 -10.83 2.32
CA ASP A 198 -1.13 -10.04 1.10
C ASP A 198 0.22 -9.92 0.36
N ARG A 199 1.35 -9.89 1.09
CA ARG A 199 2.70 -9.96 0.48
C ARG A 199 2.89 -11.30 -0.25
N TRP A 200 2.50 -12.41 0.36
CA TRP A 200 2.52 -13.72 -0.30
C TRP A 200 1.55 -13.82 -1.48
N ALA A 201 0.38 -13.19 -1.39
CA ALA A 201 -0.57 -13.13 -2.51
C ALA A 201 0.03 -12.37 -3.70
N ILE A 202 0.71 -11.25 -3.46
CA ILE A 202 1.46 -10.52 -4.49
C ILE A 202 2.51 -11.41 -5.14
N ILE A 203 3.29 -12.15 -4.34
CA ILE A 203 4.33 -13.05 -4.85
C ILE A 203 3.72 -14.18 -5.68
N ALA A 204 2.63 -14.80 -5.21
CA ALA A 204 1.91 -15.82 -5.97
C ALA A 204 1.43 -15.29 -7.32
N TYR A 205 0.86 -14.09 -7.35
CA TYR A 205 0.45 -13.43 -8.59
C TYR A 205 1.63 -13.09 -9.50
N LEU A 206 2.76 -12.62 -8.94
CA LEU A 206 3.98 -12.38 -9.68
C LEU A 206 4.51 -13.64 -10.36
N ARG A 207 4.48 -14.80 -9.69
CA ARG A 207 4.88 -16.08 -10.29
C ARG A 207 3.97 -16.47 -11.45
N VAL A 208 2.66 -16.19 -11.36
CA VAL A 208 1.73 -16.38 -12.48
C VAL A 208 2.09 -15.44 -13.65
N LEU A 209 2.41 -14.17 -13.40
CA LEU A 209 2.83 -13.23 -14.44
C LEU A 209 4.10 -13.69 -15.17
N GLN A 210 5.11 -14.13 -14.42
CA GLN A 210 6.36 -14.65 -14.99
C GLN A 210 6.12 -15.91 -15.83
N LYS A 211 5.31 -16.84 -15.32
CA LYS A 211 4.94 -18.05 -16.07
C LYS A 211 4.20 -17.73 -17.37
N ALA A 212 3.22 -16.85 -17.31
CA ALA A 212 2.46 -16.43 -18.50
C ALA A 212 3.36 -15.76 -19.55
N LYS A 213 4.37 -14.99 -19.11
CA LYS A 213 5.35 -14.38 -20.01
C LYS A 213 6.18 -15.44 -20.73
N ILE A 214 6.71 -16.42 -19.99
CA ILE A 214 7.52 -17.51 -20.55
C ILE A 214 6.69 -18.33 -21.56
N GLU A 215 5.46 -18.69 -21.20
CA GLU A 215 4.56 -19.44 -22.10
C GLU A 215 4.28 -18.67 -23.40
N SER A 216 4.00 -17.36 -23.30
CA SER A 216 3.78 -16.50 -24.48
C SER A 216 5.02 -16.39 -25.38
N GLU A 217 6.24 -16.38 -24.82
CA GLU A 217 7.48 -16.35 -25.60
C GLU A 217 7.75 -17.68 -26.32
N LEU A 218 7.44 -18.81 -25.68
CA LEU A 218 7.56 -20.14 -26.28
C LEU A 218 6.59 -20.32 -27.45
N GLU A 219 5.32 -19.92 -27.29
CA GLU A 219 4.32 -19.97 -28.36
C GLU A 219 4.71 -19.08 -29.56
N GLY A 220 5.27 -17.89 -29.29
CA GLY A 220 5.77 -17.00 -30.34
C GLY A 220 6.94 -17.60 -31.12
N ALA A 221 7.87 -18.27 -30.44
CA ALA A 221 9.01 -18.92 -31.06
C ALA A 221 8.59 -20.14 -31.93
N GLU A 222 7.63 -20.93 -31.47
CA GLU A 222 7.09 -22.05 -32.26
C GLU A 222 6.38 -21.54 -33.53
N THR A 223 5.61 -20.45 -33.42
CA THR A 223 4.94 -19.82 -34.58
C THR A 223 5.94 -19.24 -35.58
N ALA A 224 7.06 -18.69 -35.11
CA ALA A 224 8.11 -18.13 -35.97
C ALA A 224 8.93 -19.19 -36.70
N ASN A 225 9.10 -20.39 -36.12
CA ASN A 225 9.83 -21.51 -36.72
C ASN A 225 9.01 -22.33 -37.73
N ASN A 226 7.68 -22.15 -37.73
CA ASN A 226 6.74 -22.86 -38.60
C ASN A 226 6.31 -22.04 -39.84
N ASN A 227 6.85 -20.83 -40.02
CA ASN A 227 6.65 -19.94 -41.18
C ASN A 227 7.97 -19.71 -41.92
#